data_AF-A0A926UYK0-F1
#
_entry.id   AF-A0A926UYK0-F1
#
_cell.length_a   1.000
_cell.length_b   1.000
_cell.length_c   1.000
_cell.angle_alpha   90.00
_cell.angle_beta   90.00
_cell.angle_gamma   90.00
#
_symmetry.space_group_name_H-M   'P 1'
#
loop_
_entity.id
_entity.type
_entity.pdbx_description
1 polymer ?
#
loop_
_entity_poly.entity_id
_entity_poly.type
_entity_poly.pdbx_seq_one_letter_code
_entity_poly.pdbx_strand_id
1 'polypeptide(L)'
;MPSKSELQDLLKEKYGINKNISQSLTIEDCEQILGILQNQPSATRLVESFISKNSDLSQKNRNFGALRSQAEKKLEKLQLEYQELEKNIADLELAKESLGDRRQQLLQDHQSLESEINGLMAQNQELSSKVTFLSTQNNELVEANLQLKKDNKDLKNVVDQIRLKLAQDINLLLQYEDSEIRKAMIRLFRWTLG
;
A
#
# COMPACT_ATOMS: atom_id res chain seq x y z
N MET A 1 -24.11 38.48 -85.54
CA MET A 1 -23.58 37.17 -85.10
C MET A 1 -23.58 37.16 -83.59
N PRO A 2 -24.01 36.05 -82.96
CA PRO A 2 -23.98 35.93 -81.50
C PRO A 2 -22.55 36.08 -80.98
N SER A 3 -22.38 36.73 -79.83
CA SER A 3 -21.06 36.92 -79.24
C SER A 3 -20.49 35.61 -78.68
N LYS A 4 -19.16 35.50 -78.55
CA LYS A 4 -18.50 34.32 -77.96
C LYS A 4 -19.10 33.92 -76.61
N SER A 5 -19.40 34.91 -75.77
CA SER A 5 -20.02 34.72 -74.46
C SER A 5 -21.44 34.18 -74.57
N GLU A 6 -22.24 34.68 -75.50
CA GLU A 6 -23.60 34.19 -75.74
C GLU A 6 -23.61 32.72 -76.19
N LEU A 7 -22.69 32.34 -77.08
CA LEU A 7 -22.56 30.95 -77.53
C LEU A 7 -22.11 30.01 -76.40
N GLN A 8 -21.20 30.46 -75.54
CA GLN A 8 -20.75 29.72 -74.36
C GLN A 8 -21.85 29.57 -73.30
N ASP A 9 -22.65 30.62 -73.09
CA ASP A 9 -23.81 30.59 -72.19
C ASP A 9 -24.88 29.64 -72.71
N LEU A 10 -25.13 29.63 -74.02
CA LEU A 10 -26.10 28.73 -74.65
C LEU A 10 -25.66 27.26 -74.58
N LEU A 11 -24.36 26.98 -74.77
CA LEU A 11 -23.77 25.65 -74.57
C LEU A 11 -23.87 25.18 -73.10
N LYS A 12 -23.74 26.11 -72.15
CA LYS A 12 -23.86 25.82 -70.72
C LYS A 12 -25.31 25.61 -70.27
N GLU A 13 -26.22 26.49 -70.68
CA GLU A 13 -27.63 26.44 -70.25
C GLU A 13 -28.40 25.29 -70.92
N LYS A 14 -28.25 25.10 -72.24
CA LYS A 14 -28.99 24.05 -72.96
C LYS A 14 -28.34 22.68 -72.87
N TYR A 15 -27.01 22.64 -72.93
CA TYR A 15 -26.27 21.40 -73.06
C TYR A 15 -25.34 21.14 -71.88
N GLY A 16 -25.41 21.90 -70.78
CA GLY A 16 -24.65 21.64 -69.55
C GLY A 16 -23.12 21.67 -69.70
N ILE A 17 -22.59 22.18 -70.81
CA ILE A 17 -21.14 22.20 -71.07
C ILE A 17 -20.51 23.29 -70.19
N ASN A 18 -19.55 22.88 -69.36
CA ASN A 18 -18.93 23.76 -68.37
C ASN A 18 -18.23 24.95 -69.05
N LYS A 19 -18.44 26.16 -68.50
CA LYS A 19 -17.76 27.38 -68.94
C LYS A 19 -16.24 27.26 -68.94
N ASN A 20 -15.65 26.51 -68.01
CA ASN A 20 -14.20 26.30 -67.97
C ASN A 20 -13.67 25.48 -69.16
N ILE A 21 -14.52 24.67 -69.79
CA ILE A 21 -14.18 23.88 -70.99
C ILE A 21 -14.41 24.73 -72.25
N SER A 22 -15.46 25.54 -72.27
CA SER A 22 -15.79 26.37 -73.43
C SER A 22 -14.97 27.66 -73.53
N GLN A 23 -14.32 28.10 -72.43
CA GLN A 23 -13.44 29.27 -72.41
C GLN A 23 -12.23 29.16 -73.33
N SER A 24 -11.63 27.97 -73.46
CA SER A 24 -10.48 27.70 -74.33
C SER A 24 -10.86 27.52 -75.81
N LEU A 25 -12.15 27.43 -76.14
CA LEU A 25 -12.63 27.23 -77.51
C LEU A 25 -12.71 28.56 -78.27
N THR A 26 -12.52 28.53 -79.58
CA THR A 26 -12.75 29.70 -80.46
C THR A 26 -14.25 29.90 -80.73
N ILE A 27 -14.63 31.04 -81.34
CA ILE A 27 -16.02 31.33 -81.69
C ILE A 27 -16.54 30.30 -82.71
N GLU A 28 -15.71 29.98 -83.70
CA GLU A 28 -16.00 29.00 -84.75
C GLU A 28 -16.19 27.59 -84.17
N ASP A 29 -15.38 27.21 -83.17
CA ASP A 29 -15.54 25.92 -82.47
C ASP A 29 -16.89 25.85 -81.73
N CYS A 30 -17.30 26.93 -81.06
CA CYS A 30 -18.59 26.99 -80.37
C CYS A 30 -19.78 26.88 -81.34
N GLU A 31 -19.68 27.52 -82.51
CA GLU A 31 -20.72 27.43 -83.56
C GLU A 31 -20.79 26.03 -84.16
N GLN A 32 -19.65 25.39 -84.46
CA GLN A 32 -19.61 24.01 -84.96
C GLN A 32 -20.20 23.02 -83.96
N ILE A 33 -19.86 23.16 -82.66
CA ILE A 33 -20.40 22.29 -81.61
C ILE A 33 -21.92 22.47 -81.49
N LEU A 34 -22.44 23.70 -81.52
CA LEU A 34 -23.89 23.94 -81.52
C LEU A 34 -24.57 23.34 -82.75
N GLY A 35 -23.97 23.48 -83.93
CA GLY A 35 -24.48 22.89 -85.16
C GLY A 35 -24.55 21.36 -85.08
N ILE A 36 -23.52 20.71 -84.53
CA ILE A 36 -23.51 19.25 -84.32
C ILE A 36 -24.56 18.85 -83.29
N LEU A 37 -24.68 19.55 -82.17
CA LEU A 37 -25.63 19.22 -81.11
C LEU A 37 -27.09 19.47 -81.48
N GLN A 38 -27.37 20.37 -82.42
CA GLN A 38 -28.70 20.63 -82.97
C GLN A 38 -29.10 19.63 -84.06
N ASN A 39 -28.14 19.20 -84.90
CA ASN A 39 -28.41 18.37 -86.07
C ASN A 39 -28.20 16.87 -85.83
N GLN A 40 -27.42 16.47 -84.81
CA GLN A 40 -27.13 15.07 -84.50
C GLN A 40 -27.64 14.68 -83.10
N PRO A 41 -28.81 14.02 -82.99
CA PRO A 41 -29.38 13.62 -81.70
C PRO A 41 -28.52 12.58 -80.95
N SER A 42 -27.67 11.83 -81.64
CA SER A 42 -26.68 10.91 -81.03
C SER A 42 -25.61 11.66 -80.24
N ALA A 43 -25.11 12.79 -80.77
CA ALA A 43 -24.15 13.64 -80.10
C ALA A 43 -24.76 14.30 -78.85
N THR A 44 -26.02 14.72 -78.93
CA THR A 44 -26.76 15.29 -77.79
C THR A 44 -26.92 14.28 -76.66
N ARG A 45 -27.35 13.04 -76.96
CA ARG A 45 -27.47 11.95 -75.97
C ARG A 45 -26.15 11.59 -75.31
N LEU A 46 -25.05 11.65 -76.07
CA LEU A 46 -23.71 11.40 -75.55
C LEU A 46 -23.30 12.49 -74.56
N VAL A 47 -23.54 13.76 -74.90
CA VAL A 47 -23.30 14.90 -74.00
C VAL A 47 -24.13 14.80 -72.72
N GLU A 48 -25.42 14.45 -72.82
CA GLU A 48 -26.30 14.21 -71.66
C GLU A 48 -25.77 13.07 -70.77
N SER A 49 -25.32 11.96 -71.37
CA SER A 49 -24.72 10.84 -70.64
C SER A 49 -23.45 11.26 -69.89
N PHE A 50 -22.58 12.06 -70.52
CA PHE A 50 -21.38 12.59 -69.87
C PHE A 50 -21.71 13.55 -68.74
N ILE A 51 -22.72 14.41 -68.88
CA ILE A 51 -23.16 15.33 -67.81
C ILE A 51 -23.70 14.56 -66.62
N SER A 52 -24.58 13.59 -66.87
CA SER A 52 -25.10 12.72 -65.81
C SER A 52 -23.95 12.00 -65.09
N LYS A 53 -23.01 11.42 -65.85
CA LYS A 53 -21.87 10.73 -65.25
C LYS A 53 -20.97 11.67 -64.45
N ASN A 54 -20.74 12.89 -64.94
CA ASN A 54 -19.91 13.87 -64.26
C ASN A 54 -20.57 14.40 -62.97
N SER A 55 -21.90 14.57 -62.99
CA SER A 55 -22.69 14.88 -61.80
C SER A 55 -22.56 13.78 -60.74
N ASP A 56 -22.72 12.51 -61.15
CA ASP A 56 -22.55 11.35 -60.26
C ASP A 56 -21.14 11.29 -59.66
N LEU A 57 -20.11 11.52 -60.48
CA LEU A 57 -18.71 11.55 -60.02
C LEU A 57 -18.46 12.71 -59.07
N SER A 58 -19.02 13.90 -59.34
CA SER A 58 -18.94 15.05 -58.44
C SER A 58 -19.58 14.75 -57.08
N GLN A 59 -20.74 14.10 -57.07
CA GLN A 59 -21.42 13.71 -55.83
C GLN A 59 -20.62 12.66 -55.06
N LYS A 60 -20.09 11.64 -55.76
CA LYS A 60 -19.23 10.62 -55.15
C LYS A 60 -17.95 11.23 -54.57
N ASN A 61 -17.29 12.14 -55.29
CA ASN A 61 -16.08 12.80 -54.80
C ASN A 61 -16.35 13.64 -53.54
N ARG A 62 -17.48 14.36 -53.48
CA ARG A 62 -17.89 15.06 -52.26
C ARG A 62 -18.09 14.10 -51.09
N ASN A 63 -18.78 12.97 -51.33
CA ASN A 63 -19.01 11.95 -50.32
C ASN A 63 -17.69 11.32 -49.82
N PHE A 64 -16.78 10.97 -50.73
CA PHE A 64 -15.47 10.42 -50.36
C PHE A 64 -14.61 11.45 -49.61
N GLY A 65 -14.66 12.72 -50.00
CA GLY A 65 -13.99 13.80 -49.26
C GLY A 65 -14.52 13.93 -47.83
N ALA A 66 -15.85 13.87 -47.64
CA ALA A 66 -16.47 13.89 -46.33
C ALA A 66 -16.09 12.67 -45.48
N LEU A 67 -16.15 11.47 -46.06
CA LEU A 67 -15.74 10.22 -45.38
C LEU A 67 -14.27 10.25 -44.98
N ARG A 68 -13.40 10.74 -45.87
CA ARG A 68 -11.96 10.89 -45.59
C ARG A 68 -11.72 11.83 -44.42
N SER A 69 -12.35 13.01 -44.41
CA SER A 69 -12.21 13.96 -43.30
C SER A 69 -12.71 13.37 -41.97
N GLN A 70 -13.80 12.60 -41.99
CA GLN A 70 -14.28 11.91 -40.79
C GLN A 70 -13.30 10.81 -40.32
N ALA A 71 -12.73 10.05 -41.25
CA ALA A 71 -11.75 9.02 -40.94
C ALA A 71 -10.46 9.63 -40.35
N GLU A 72 -9.96 10.72 -40.92
CA GLU A 72 -8.79 11.46 -40.42
C GLU A 72 -9.03 11.96 -38.99
N LYS A 73 -10.19 12.57 -38.71
CA LYS A 73 -10.55 13.02 -37.36
C LYS A 73 -10.66 11.88 -36.35
N LYS A 74 -11.19 10.72 -36.77
CA LYS A 74 -11.25 9.53 -35.91
C LYS A 74 -9.87 9.00 -35.60
N LEU A 75 -9.01 8.94 -36.62
CA LEU A 75 -7.63 8.47 -36.48
C LEU A 75 -6.84 9.36 -35.52
N GLU A 76 -6.96 10.68 -35.64
CA GLU A 76 -6.32 11.63 -34.72
C GLU A 76 -6.79 11.43 -33.27
N LYS A 77 -8.09 11.25 -33.05
CA LYS A 77 -8.63 10.95 -31.71
C LYS A 77 -8.08 9.64 -31.15
N LEU A 78 -8.08 8.57 -31.94
CA LEU A 78 -7.55 7.28 -31.50
C LEU A 78 -6.05 7.36 -31.18
N GLN A 79 -5.28 8.15 -31.92
CA GLN A 79 -3.86 8.37 -31.63
C GLN A 79 -3.64 9.07 -30.29
N LEU A 80 -4.46 10.08 -29.97
CA LEU A 80 -4.41 10.75 -28.67
C LEU A 80 -4.81 9.80 -27.54
N GLU A 81 -5.91 9.07 -27.68
CA GLU A 81 -6.36 8.07 -26.71
C GLU A 81 -5.29 6.98 -26.49
N TYR A 82 -4.61 6.54 -27.55
CA TYR A 82 -3.53 5.57 -27.45
C TYR A 82 -2.33 6.11 -26.66
N GLN A 83 -1.91 7.35 -26.92
CA GLN A 83 -0.82 8.00 -26.18
C GLN A 83 -1.16 8.20 -24.71
N GLU A 84 -2.41 8.55 -24.39
CA GLU A 84 -2.87 8.65 -23.01
C GLU A 84 -2.88 7.29 -22.31
N LEU A 85 -3.37 6.24 -22.98
CA LEU A 85 -3.33 4.88 -22.46
C LEU A 85 -1.91 4.39 -22.22
N GLU A 86 -0.98 4.67 -23.14
CA GLU A 86 0.43 4.29 -23.00
C GLU A 86 1.08 4.95 -21.77
N LYS A 87 0.80 6.24 -21.54
CA LYS A 87 1.25 6.94 -20.32
C LYS A 87 0.64 6.33 -19.05
N ASN A 88 -0.66 6.08 -19.05
CA ASN A 88 -1.34 5.48 -17.90
C ASN A 88 -0.80 4.08 -17.59
N ILE A 89 -0.45 3.28 -18.61
CA ILE A 89 0.18 1.97 -18.43
C ILE A 89 1.56 2.13 -17.78
N ALA A 90 2.39 3.05 -18.27
CA ALA A 90 3.70 3.31 -17.69
C ALA A 90 3.61 3.76 -16.21
N ASP A 91 2.68 4.66 -15.89
CA ASP A 91 2.45 5.11 -14.52
C ASP A 91 1.98 3.98 -13.60
N LEU A 92 1.10 3.09 -14.10
CA LEU A 92 0.64 1.91 -13.37
C LEU A 92 1.75 0.89 -13.15
N GLU A 93 2.67 0.72 -14.11
CA GLU A 93 3.83 -0.16 -13.97
C GLU A 93 4.78 0.35 -12.87
N LEU A 94 5.08 1.65 -12.86
CA LEU A 94 5.89 2.28 -11.81
C LEU A 94 5.22 2.16 -10.43
N ALA A 95 3.90 2.39 -10.36
CA ALA A 95 3.15 2.22 -9.13
C ALA A 95 3.19 0.75 -8.63
N LYS A 96 3.08 -0.21 -9.55
CA LYS A 96 3.16 -1.64 -9.24
C LYS A 96 4.53 -2.04 -8.71
N GLU A 97 5.61 -1.53 -9.29
CA GLU A 97 6.98 -1.77 -8.79
C GLU A 97 7.17 -1.22 -7.38
N SER A 98 6.79 0.04 -7.13
CA SER A 98 6.91 0.65 -5.80
C SER A 98 6.10 -0.09 -4.72
N LEU A 99 4.91 -0.58 -5.07
CA LEU A 99 4.10 -1.43 -4.19
C LEU A 99 4.76 -2.80 -3.94
N GLY A 100 5.42 -3.35 -4.95
CA GLY A 100 6.22 -4.57 -4.84
C GLY A 100 7.35 -4.42 -3.81
N ASP A 101 8.12 -3.34 -3.92
CA ASP A 101 9.22 -3.02 -3.00
C ASP A 101 8.70 -2.80 -1.58
N ARG A 102 7.62 -2.02 -1.43
CA ARG A 102 7.02 -1.76 -0.13
C ARG A 102 6.51 -3.05 0.53
N ARG A 103 5.93 -3.95 -0.25
CA ARG A 103 5.49 -5.27 0.25
C ARG A 103 6.68 -6.10 0.73
N GLN A 104 7.79 -6.11 0.00
CA GLN A 104 8.99 -6.84 0.41
C GLN A 104 9.58 -6.28 1.71
N GLN A 105 9.61 -4.95 1.86
CA GLN A 105 10.05 -4.31 3.09
C GLN A 105 9.15 -4.68 4.28
N LEU A 106 7.83 -4.61 4.10
CA LEU A 106 6.87 -5.01 5.16
C LEU A 106 7.01 -6.48 5.56
N LEU A 107 7.33 -7.38 4.63
CA LEU A 107 7.59 -8.78 4.94
C LEU A 107 8.86 -8.96 5.78
N GLN A 108 9.92 -8.20 5.48
CA GLN A 108 11.14 -8.21 6.28
C GLN A 108 10.89 -7.66 7.68
N ASP A 109 10.20 -6.52 7.80
CA ASP A 109 9.83 -5.91 9.08
C ASP A 109 8.96 -6.86 9.92
N HIS A 110 8.02 -7.57 9.28
CA HIS A 110 7.20 -8.56 9.97
C HIS A 110 8.05 -9.71 10.52
N GLN A 111 8.97 -10.26 9.73
CA GLN A 111 9.85 -11.34 10.16
C GLN A 111 10.77 -10.92 11.31
N SER A 112 11.30 -9.69 11.27
CA SER A 112 12.13 -9.18 12.38
C SER A 112 11.31 -9.01 13.65
N LEU A 113 10.12 -8.42 13.57
CA LEU A 113 9.23 -8.25 14.72
C LEU A 113 8.79 -9.59 15.31
N GLU A 114 8.49 -10.58 14.47
CA GLU A 114 8.14 -11.92 14.92
C GLU A 114 9.29 -12.61 15.66
N SER A 115 10.52 -12.44 15.17
CA SER A 115 11.73 -12.92 15.87
C SER A 115 11.93 -12.22 17.22
N GLU A 116 11.72 -10.90 17.29
CA GLU A 116 11.82 -10.13 18.53
C GLU A 116 10.78 -10.56 19.56
N ILE A 117 9.53 -10.76 19.14
CA ILE A 117 8.44 -11.25 19.99
C ILE A 117 8.78 -12.62 20.56
N ASN A 118 9.27 -13.55 19.74
CA ASN A 118 9.67 -14.87 20.18
C ASN A 118 10.83 -14.81 21.20
N GLY A 119 11.81 -13.92 20.96
CA GLY A 119 12.89 -13.67 21.91
C GLY A 119 12.41 -13.13 23.25
N LEU A 120 11.52 -12.14 23.24
CA LEU A 120 10.91 -11.57 24.44
C LEU A 120 10.05 -12.58 25.20
N MET A 121 9.31 -13.44 24.48
CA MET A 121 8.54 -14.53 25.10
C MET A 121 9.44 -15.50 25.84
N ALA A 122 10.57 -15.91 25.25
CA ALA A 122 11.53 -16.80 25.89
C ALA A 122 12.13 -16.16 27.16
N GLN A 123 12.53 -14.89 27.08
CA GLN A 123 13.04 -14.15 28.24
C GLN A 123 11.99 -14.05 29.36
N ASN A 124 10.73 -13.80 29.00
CA ASN A 124 9.65 -13.68 29.98
C ASN A 124 9.37 -15.04 30.67
N GLN A 125 9.43 -16.15 29.94
CA GLN A 125 9.35 -17.49 30.53
C GLN A 125 10.52 -17.76 31.49
N GLU A 126 11.75 -17.40 31.10
CA GLU A 126 12.92 -17.56 31.98
C GLU A 126 12.77 -16.72 33.27
N LEU A 127 12.40 -15.45 33.13
CA LEU A 127 12.17 -14.56 34.28
C LEU A 127 11.04 -15.07 35.18
N SER A 128 9.95 -15.55 34.60
CA SER A 128 8.84 -16.16 35.34
C SER A 128 9.33 -17.35 36.18
N SER A 129 10.15 -18.23 35.60
CA SER A 129 10.73 -19.37 36.33
C SER A 129 11.67 -18.95 37.46
N LYS A 130 12.45 -17.87 37.27
CA LYS A 130 13.31 -17.32 38.32
C LYS A 130 12.48 -16.72 39.46
N VAL A 131 11.40 -16.02 39.14
CA VAL A 131 10.51 -15.43 40.15
C VAL A 131 9.84 -16.52 40.98
N THR A 132 9.35 -17.60 40.36
CA THR A 132 8.75 -18.71 41.12
C THR A 132 9.78 -19.40 42.00
N PHE A 133 10.99 -19.65 41.49
CA PHE A 133 12.10 -20.22 42.27
C PHE A 133 12.52 -19.35 43.47
N LEU A 134 12.68 -18.04 43.27
CA LEU A 134 13.04 -17.13 44.36
C LEU A 134 11.90 -17.02 45.38
N SER A 135 10.64 -17.07 44.93
CA SER A 135 9.47 -17.08 45.81
C SER A 135 9.46 -18.32 46.70
N THR A 136 9.74 -19.51 46.15
CA THR A 136 9.82 -20.75 46.95
C THR A 136 10.96 -20.68 47.97
N GLN A 137 12.15 -20.23 47.56
CA GLN A 137 13.27 -20.08 48.49
C GLN A 137 12.99 -19.07 49.61
N ASN A 138 12.31 -17.97 49.30
CA ASN A 138 11.95 -16.98 50.31
C ASN A 138 10.97 -17.57 51.33
N ASN A 139 9.96 -18.32 50.87
CA ASN A 139 9.02 -18.99 51.78
C ASN A 139 9.74 -19.99 52.70
N GLU A 140 10.67 -20.79 52.18
CA GLU A 140 11.49 -21.71 52.99
C GLU A 140 12.31 -20.96 54.05
N LEU A 141 12.93 -19.83 53.68
CA LEU A 141 13.68 -19.01 54.63
C LEU A 141 12.79 -18.38 55.70
N VAL A 142 11.58 -17.93 55.32
CA VAL A 142 10.60 -17.39 56.27
C VAL A 142 10.18 -18.47 57.27
N GLU A 143 9.91 -19.69 56.80
CA GLU A 143 9.57 -20.83 57.67
C GLU A 143 10.72 -21.21 58.60
N ALA A 144 11.95 -21.32 58.08
CA ALA A 144 13.12 -21.60 58.89
C ALA A 144 13.36 -20.51 59.95
N ASN A 145 13.16 -19.24 59.61
CA ASN A 145 13.29 -18.13 60.55
C ASN A 145 12.21 -18.17 61.64
N LEU A 146 10.96 -18.50 61.29
CA LEU A 146 9.89 -18.72 62.26
C LEU A 146 10.22 -19.86 63.23
N GLN A 147 10.76 -20.96 62.72
CA GLN A 147 11.17 -22.10 63.54
C GLN A 147 12.32 -21.71 64.48
N LEU A 148 13.37 -21.04 63.98
CA LEU A 148 14.47 -20.55 64.81
C LEU A 148 14.03 -19.56 65.89
N LYS A 149 13.04 -18.70 65.61
CA LYS A 149 12.46 -17.80 66.61
C LYS A 149 11.74 -18.57 67.71
N LYS A 150 11.03 -19.64 67.36
CA LYS A 150 10.36 -20.53 68.32
C LYS A 150 11.39 -21.26 69.18
N ASP A 151 12.38 -21.88 68.57
CA ASP A 151 13.43 -22.62 69.28
C ASP A 151 14.24 -21.70 70.21
N ASN A 152 14.57 -20.47 69.78
CA ASN A 152 15.21 -19.48 70.65
C ASN A 152 14.36 -19.09 71.85
N LYS A 153 13.04 -18.97 71.68
CA LYS A 153 12.12 -18.70 72.79
C LYS A 153 12.09 -19.88 73.77
N ASP A 154 12.04 -21.11 73.26
CA ASP A 154 12.02 -22.32 74.08
C ASP A 154 13.35 -22.50 74.84
N LEU A 155 14.49 -22.27 74.18
CA LEU A 155 15.82 -22.27 74.82
C LEU A 155 15.92 -21.20 75.91
N LYS A 156 15.42 -19.99 75.65
CA LYS A 156 15.38 -18.93 76.67
C LYS A 156 14.57 -19.37 77.90
N ASN A 157 13.41 -19.98 77.69
CA ASN A 157 12.60 -20.51 78.80
C ASN A 157 13.34 -21.59 79.60
N VAL A 158 14.05 -22.51 78.92
CA VAL A 158 14.86 -23.55 79.59
C VAL A 158 16.01 -22.93 80.38
N VAL A 159 16.73 -21.95 79.79
CA VAL A 159 17.81 -21.22 80.47
C VAL A 159 17.27 -20.51 81.72
N ASP A 160 16.12 -19.85 81.61
CA ASP A 160 15.48 -19.17 82.75
C ASP A 160 15.05 -20.16 83.84
N GLN A 161 14.56 -21.35 83.46
CA GLN A 161 14.26 -22.43 84.42
C GLN A 161 15.51 -22.97 85.12
N ILE A 162 16.61 -23.17 84.40
CA ILE A 162 17.89 -23.60 84.98
C ILE A 162 18.40 -22.53 85.95
N ARG A 163 18.37 -21.25 85.56
CA ARG A 163 18.74 -20.13 86.43
C ARG A 163 17.91 -20.10 87.70
N LEU A 164 16.60 -20.34 87.60
CA LEU A 164 15.71 -20.41 88.76
C LEU A 164 16.07 -21.57 89.70
N LYS A 165 16.27 -22.79 89.16
CA LYS A 165 16.66 -23.96 89.96
C LYS A 165 18.00 -23.75 90.64
N LEU A 166 19.01 -23.25 89.92
CA LEU A 166 20.32 -22.93 90.49
C LEU A 166 20.19 -21.92 91.64
N ALA A 167 19.35 -20.88 91.50
CA ALA A 167 19.09 -19.93 92.57
C ALA A 167 18.44 -20.59 93.80
N GLN A 168 17.53 -21.54 93.60
CA GLN A 168 16.90 -22.32 94.68
C GLN A 168 17.91 -23.23 95.39
N ASP A 169 18.69 -24.00 94.63
CA ASP A 169 19.70 -24.92 95.16
C ASP A 169 20.78 -24.16 95.95
N ILE A 170 21.22 -23.01 95.44
CA ILE A 170 22.19 -22.16 96.14
C ILE A 170 21.59 -21.59 97.42
N ASN A 171 20.33 -21.13 97.41
CA ASN A 171 19.66 -20.67 98.62
C ASN A 171 19.57 -21.75 99.70
N LEU A 172 19.34 -23.02 99.33
CA LEU A 172 19.38 -24.15 100.25
C LEU A 172 20.79 -24.37 100.81
N LEU A 173 21.81 -24.31 99.95
CA LEU A 173 23.20 -24.54 100.36
C LEU A 173 23.76 -23.42 101.25
N LEU A 174 23.27 -22.18 101.11
CA LEU A 174 23.63 -21.07 101.99
C LEU A 174 23.07 -21.21 103.43
N GLN A 175 22.14 -22.13 103.67
CA GLN A 175 21.60 -22.42 105.01
C GLN A 175 22.53 -23.30 105.86
N TYR A 176 23.54 -23.94 105.26
CA TYR A 176 24.54 -24.71 106.00
C TYR A 176 25.50 -23.79 106.77
N GLU A 177 25.98 -24.23 107.94
CA GLU A 177 26.69 -23.41 108.95
C GLU A 177 28.11 -22.95 108.53
N ASP A 178 28.67 -23.53 107.47
CA ASP A 178 30.08 -23.35 107.12
C ASP A 178 30.35 -22.03 106.37
N SER A 179 31.10 -21.10 106.98
CA SER A 179 31.18 -19.71 106.53
C SER A 179 32.01 -19.50 105.26
N GLU A 180 32.96 -20.39 104.98
CA GLU A 180 33.84 -20.28 103.81
C GLU A 180 33.17 -20.83 102.55
N ILE A 181 32.44 -21.95 102.68
CA ILE A 181 31.63 -22.54 101.60
C ILE A 181 30.56 -21.54 101.16
N ARG A 182 29.93 -20.86 102.12
CA ARG A 182 28.96 -19.79 101.86
C ARG A 182 29.53 -18.64 101.02
N LYS A 183 30.72 -18.15 101.38
CA LYS A 183 31.40 -17.06 100.66
C LYS A 183 31.85 -17.48 99.25
N ALA A 184 32.30 -18.72 99.07
CA ALA A 184 32.69 -19.25 97.76
C ALA A 184 31.47 -19.42 96.83
N MET A 185 30.33 -19.90 97.35
CA MET A 185 29.10 -20.03 96.58
C MET A 185 28.51 -18.70 96.11
N ILE A 186 28.54 -17.67 96.96
CA ILE A 186 28.06 -16.32 96.58
C ILE A 186 28.87 -15.75 95.40
N ARG A 187 30.19 -16.01 95.36
CA ARG A 187 31.05 -15.57 94.23
C ARG A 187 30.73 -16.31 92.93
N LEU A 188 30.55 -17.62 92.99
CA LEU A 188 30.18 -18.45 91.83
C LEU A 188 28.82 -18.01 91.25
N PHE A 189 27.83 -17.77 92.10
CA PHE A 189 26.50 -17.36 91.66
C PHE A 189 26.47 -16.01 90.94
N ARG A 190 27.25 -15.02 91.44
CA ARG A 190 27.40 -13.72 90.78
C ARG A 190 28.02 -13.85 89.38
N TRP A 191 28.89 -14.83 89.17
CA TRP A 191 29.54 -15.05 87.87
C TRP A 191 28.63 -15.75 86.87
N THR A 192 27.70 -16.59 87.33
CA THR A 192 26.75 -17.31 86.45
C THR A 192 25.50 -16.51 86.06
N LEU A 193 25.26 -15.36 86.69
CA LEU A 193 24.09 -14.50 86.46
C LEU A 193 24.37 -13.24 85.63
N GLY A 194 25.63 -12.89 85.40
CA GLY A 194 26.05 -11.80 84.50
C GLY A 194 26.26 -12.31 83.08
#